data_AF-A0A662DN82-F1
#
_entry.id   AF-A0A662DN82-F1
#
_cell.length_a   1.000
_cell.length_b   1.000
_cell.length_c   1.000
_cell.angle_alpha   90.00
_cell.angle_beta   90.00
_cell.angle_gamma   90.00
#
_symmetry.space_group_name_H-M   'P 1'
#
loop_
_entity.id
_entity.type
_entity.pdbx_description
1 polymer ?
#
loop_
_entity_poly.entity_id
_entity_poly.type
_entity_poly.pdbx_seq_one_letter_code
_entity_poly.pdbx_strand_id
1 'polypeptide(L)'
;MTKKTQKKAEESSPPAPLPLLGAAWLVPGLGHLILGKRIRAVVFFCVIAAGFVTGVLLDGEVGVPSVDNPFSWLSTLACAGNGLLYILRLIWVNGLGGLLSNLPLGLEGGGDPVAAGFGYGKTFLITAGLMNLLAVLDVSDISRGAKD
;
A
#
# COMPACT_ATOMS: atom_id res chain seq x y z
N MET A 1 50.30 -20.66 -7.26
CA MET A 1 48.96 -20.44 -7.84
C MET A 1 47.95 -20.26 -6.71
N THR A 2 47.85 -19.02 -6.21
CA THR A 2 47.03 -18.64 -5.05
C THR A 2 45.66 -18.21 -5.54
N LYS A 3 44.62 -18.96 -5.18
CA LYS A 3 43.22 -18.58 -5.37
C LYS A 3 42.89 -17.35 -4.50
N LYS A 4 43.12 -16.15 -5.02
CA LYS A 4 42.43 -14.93 -4.57
C LYS A 4 41.05 -14.93 -5.22
N THR A 5 40.19 -15.85 -4.78
CA THR A 5 38.76 -15.78 -5.08
C THR A 5 38.23 -14.54 -4.40
N GLN A 6 37.63 -13.69 -5.22
CA GLN A 6 37.09 -12.40 -4.90
C GLN A 6 36.18 -12.46 -3.67
N LYS A 7 36.63 -11.88 -2.56
CA LYS A 7 35.73 -11.22 -1.62
C LYS A 7 35.40 -9.87 -2.25
N LYS A 8 34.49 -9.86 -3.23
CA LYS A 8 33.83 -8.63 -3.67
C LYS A 8 33.19 -8.08 -2.41
N ALA A 9 33.72 -6.96 -1.94
CA ALA A 9 33.14 -6.23 -0.83
C ALA A 9 31.64 -6.11 -1.11
N GLU A 10 30.86 -6.57 -0.13
CA GLU A 10 29.46 -6.20 0.02
C GLU A 10 29.47 -4.69 0.22
N GLU A 11 29.58 -3.95 -0.88
CA GLU A 11 29.52 -2.51 -0.92
C GLU A 11 28.08 -2.19 -0.53
N SER A 12 27.90 -1.92 0.77
CA SER A 12 26.60 -1.64 1.38
C SER A 12 26.00 -0.47 0.64
N SER A 13 25.14 -0.76 -0.34
CA SER A 13 24.38 0.26 -1.05
C SER A 13 23.68 1.08 0.03
N PRO A 14 23.79 2.42 -0.01
CA PRO A 14 23.22 3.25 1.03
C PRO A 14 21.75 2.89 1.20
N PRO A 15 21.25 2.78 2.44
CA PRO A 15 19.84 2.48 2.66
C PRO A 15 18.99 3.53 1.95
N ALA A 16 17.92 3.06 1.30
CA ALA A 16 16.97 3.95 0.64
C ALA A 16 16.49 5.02 1.63
N PRO A 17 16.41 6.30 1.23
CA PRO A 17 16.03 7.36 2.15
C PRO A 17 14.61 7.11 2.69
N LEU A 18 14.49 6.89 4.00
CA LEU A 18 13.20 6.68 4.69
C LEU A 18 12.09 7.68 4.29
N PRO A 19 12.34 9.01 4.16
CA PRO A 19 11.28 9.94 3.76
C PRO A 19 10.77 9.66 2.34
N LEU A 20 11.59 9.15 1.43
CA LEU A 20 11.17 8.76 0.09
C LEU A 20 10.22 7.57 0.12
N LEU A 21 10.53 6.55 0.94
CA LEU A 21 9.68 5.37 1.09
C LEU A 21 8.36 5.72 1.78
N GLY A 22 8.39 6.57 2.80
CA GLY A 22 7.18 7.08 3.45
C GLY A 22 6.30 7.86 2.47
N ALA A 23 6.90 8.71 1.64
CA ALA A 23 6.19 9.47 0.62
C ALA A 23 5.58 8.56 -0.48
N ALA A 24 6.33 7.53 -0.91
CA ALA A 24 5.86 6.52 -1.86
C ALA A 24 4.71 5.66 -1.31
N TRP A 25 4.76 5.33 -0.02
CA TRP A 25 3.71 4.57 0.66
C TRP A 25 2.46 5.41 0.85
N LEU A 26 2.61 6.66 1.29
CA LEU A 26 1.49 7.53 1.60
C LEU A 26 0.67 7.87 0.34
N VAL A 27 1.33 8.22 -0.75
CA VAL A 27 0.65 8.56 -2.02
C VAL A 27 1.17 7.64 -3.11
N PRO A 28 0.31 6.79 -3.71
CA PRO A 28 0.70 5.91 -4.80
C PRO A 28 1.41 6.66 -5.92
N GLY A 29 2.59 6.19 -6.33
CA GLY A 29 3.38 6.80 -7.42
C GLY A 29 4.18 8.06 -7.05
N LEU A 30 4.02 8.62 -5.85
CA LEU A 30 4.74 9.85 -5.45
C LEU A 30 6.25 9.62 -5.29
N GLY A 31 6.68 8.43 -4.87
CA GLY A 31 8.10 8.06 -4.82
C GLY A 31 8.76 8.06 -6.19
N HIS A 32 8.09 7.50 -7.22
CA HIS A 32 8.57 7.54 -8.60
C HIS A 32 8.63 8.97 -9.14
N LEU A 33 7.71 9.84 -8.72
CA LEU A 33 7.70 11.25 -9.13
C LEU A 33 8.91 12.00 -8.55
N ILE A 34 9.23 11.78 -7.26
CA ILE A 34 10.42 12.38 -6.61
C ILE A 34 11.72 11.92 -7.30
N LEU A 35 11.78 10.65 -7.71
CA LEU A 35 12.91 10.10 -8.49
C LEU A 35 12.91 10.53 -9.97
N GLY A 36 11.97 11.39 -10.40
CA GLY A 36 11.89 11.91 -11.78
C GLY A 36 11.23 10.97 -12.80
N LYS A 37 10.78 9.78 -12.38
CA LYS A 37 10.17 8.74 -13.23
C LYS A 37 8.66 8.98 -13.41
N ARG A 38 8.31 10.06 -14.11
CA ARG A 38 6.91 10.55 -14.26
C ARG A 38 5.94 9.52 -14.84
N ILE A 39 6.35 8.78 -15.87
CA ILE A 39 5.48 7.77 -16.50
C ILE A 39 5.13 6.67 -15.50
N ARG A 40 6.12 6.14 -14.78
CA ARG A 40 5.89 5.12 -13.74
C ARG A 40 4.98 5.65 -12.65
N ALA A 41 5.20 6.88 -12.18
CA ALA A 41 4.36 7.53 -11.18
C ALA A 41 2.88 7.54 -11.60
N VAL A 42 2.59 8.02 -12.82
CA VAL A 42 1.21 8.09 -13.34
C VAL A 42 0.60 6.70 -13.52
N VAL A 43 1.35 5.74 -14.09
CA VAL A 43 0.85 4.38 -14.30
C VAL A 43 0.50 3.69 -12.97
N PHE A 44 1.41 3.72 -11.99
CA PHE A 44 1.14 3.12 -10.68
C PHE A 44 -0.02 3.81 -9.98
N PHE A 45 -0.06 5.14 -9.99
CA PHE A 45 -1.17 5.90 -9.43
C PHE A 45 -2.50 5.50 -10.06
N CYS A 46 -2.59 5.50 -11.39
CA CYS A 46 -3.82 5.15 -12.11
C CYS A 46 -4.27 3.71 -11.82
N VAL A 47 -3.36 2.74 -11.84
CA VAL A 47 -3.71 1.33 -11.59
C VAL A 47 -4.18 1.12 -10.14
N ILE A 48 -3.46 1.67 -9.17
CA ILE A 48 -3.80 1.53 -7.74
C ILE A 48 -5.10 2.26 -7.44
N ALA A 49 -5.26 3.51 -7.93
CA ALA A 49 -6.48 4.28 -7.73
C ALA A 49 -7.69 3.62 -8.43
N ALA A 50 -7.54 3.12 -9.65
CA ALA A 50 -8.62 2.43 -10.35
C ALA A 50 -9.02 1.14 -9.63
N GLY A 51 -8.05 0.34 -9.18
CA GLY A 51 -8.32 -0.86 -8.38
C GLY A 51 -9.04 -0.52 -7.07
N PHE A 52 -8.58 0.51 -6.36
CA PHE A 52 -9.21 0.96 -5.12
C PHE A 52 -10.64 1.45 -5.35
N VAL A 53 -10.85 2.35 -6.32
CA VAL A 53 -12.18 2.88 -6.66
C VAL A 53 -13.12 1.76 -7.09
N THR A 54 -12.66 0.83 -7.93
CA THR A 54 -13.45 -0.35 -8.33
C THR A 54 -13.83 -1.18 -7.10
N GLY A 55 -12.88 -1.39 -6.19
CA GLY A 55 -13.12 -2.10 -4.93
C GLY A 55 -14.19 -1.43 -4.08
N VAL A 56 -14.15 -0.10 -4.00
CA VAL A 56 -15.18 0.71 -3.32
C VAL A 56 -16.54 0.61 -4.00
N LEU A 57 -16.59 0.73 -5.34
CA LEU A 57 -17.83 0.68 -6.12
C LEU A 57 -18.52 -0.69 -6.09
N LEU A 58 -17.76 -1.76 -5.85
CA LEU A 58 -18.28 -3.12 -5.66
C LEU A 58 -18.69 -3.40 -4.22
N ASP A 59 -18.88 -2.36 -3.40
CA ASP A 59 -19.21 -2.46 -1.98
C ASP A 59 -18.19 -3.28 -1.17
N GLY A 60 -16.94 -3.28 -1.60
CA GLY A 60 -15.85 -3.94 -0.87
C GLY A 60 -15.59 -3.27 0.48
N GLU A 61 -15.38 -4.12 1.49
CA GLU A 61 -14.94 -3.70 2.83
C GLU A 61 -13.41 -3.55 2.87
N VAL A 62 -12.92 -2.42 3.38
CA VAL A 62 -11.49 -2.30 3.69
C VAL A 62 -11.15 -3.06 4.98
N GLY A 63 -9.99 -3.70 5.03
CA GLY A 63 -9.57 -4.45 6.21
C GLY A 63 -9.49 -3.57 7.46
N VAL A 64 -10.21 -3.97 8.51
CA VAL A 64 -10.15 -3.38 9.84
C VAL A 64 -9.78 -4.46 10.85
N PRO A 65 -8.94 -4.17 11.87
CA PRO A 65 -8.45 -5.20 12.77
C PRO A 65 -9.57 -5.61 13.73
N SER A 66 -9.78 -6.91 13.86
CA SER A 66 -10.77 -7.53 14.74
C SER A 66 -10.10 -8.59 15.60
N VAL A 67 -10.53 -8.68 16.86
CA VAL A 67 -10.00 -9.68 17.81
C VAL A 67 -10.52 -11.09 17.50
N ASP A 68 -11.72 -11.19 16.93
CA ASP A 68 -12.38 -12.47 16.65
C ASP A 68 -11.77 -13.21 15.46
N ASN A 69 -11.14 -12.49 14.53
CA ASN A 69 -10.66 -13.01 13.25
C ASN A 69 -9.21 -12.61 12.99
N PRO A 70 -8.22 -13.50 13.18
CA PRO A 70 -6.81 -13.20 12.93
C PRO A 70 -6.52 -12.73 11.49
N PHE A 71 -7.24 -13.25 10.49
CA PHE A 71 -7.10 -12.84 9.09
C PHE A 71 -7.46 -11.37 8.84
N SER A 72 -8.27 -10.76 9.70
CA SER A 72 -8.62 -9.34 9.62
C SER A 72 -7.38 -8.44 9.71
N TRP A 73 -6.39 -8.84 10.52
CA TRP A 73 -5.12 -8.13 10.65
C TRP A 73 -4.29 -8.16 9.38
N LEU A 74 -4.27 -9.31 8.68
CA LEU A 74 -3.57 -9.42 7.41
C LEU A 74 -4.25 -8.57 6.33
N SER A 75 -5.59 -8.60 6.28
CA SER A 75 -6.37 -7.74 5.39
C SER A 75 -6.15 -6.26 5.70
N THR A 76 -6.06 -5.90 6.98
CA THR A 76 -5.79 -4.54 7.45
C THR A 76 -4.42 -4.09 7.00
N LEU A 77 -3.39 -4.91 7.18
CA LEU A 77 -2.03 -4.59 6.75
C LEU A 77 -1.94 -4.43 5.22
N ALA A 78 -2.58 -5.31 4.47
CA ALA A 78 -2.66 -5.20 3.02
C ALA A 78 -3.39 -3.91 2.60
N CYS A 79 -4.55 -3.62 3.20
CA CYS A 79 -5.33 -2.43 2.90
C CYS A 79 -4.63 -1.13 3.33
N ALA A 80 -3.91 -1.13 4.45
CA ALA A 80 -3.06 -0.03 4.90
C ALA A 80 -1.93 0.26 3.89
N GLY A 81 -1.54 -0.73 3.09
CA GLY A 81 -0.70 -0.55 1.92
C GLY A 81 -1.21 0.51 0.93
N ASN A 82 -2.52 0.77 0.85
CA ASN A 82 -3.08 1.83 -0.01
C ASN A 82 -2.75 3.26 0.49
N GLY A 83 -2.12 3.40 1.66
CA GLY A 83 -1.68 4.69 2.21
C GLY A 83 -2.85 5.65 2.43
N LEU A 84 -2.79 6.80 1.78
CA LEU A 84 -3.79 7.86 1.89
C LEU A 84 -5.19 7.41 1.47
N LEU A 85 -5.33 6.53 0.47
CA LEU A 85 -6.64 6.06 0.01
C LEU A 85 -7.37 5.27 1.11
N TYR A 86 -6.63 4.46 1.88
CA TYR A 86 -7.19 3.73 3.03
C TYR A 86 -7.67 4.68 4.12
N ILE A 87 -6.86 5.68 4.47
CA ILE A 87 -7.21 6.70 5.47
C ILE A 87 -8.45 7.48 5.02
N LEU A 88 -8.51 7.90 3.76
CA LEU A 88 -9.66 8.63 3.21
C LEU A 88 -10.94 7.80 3.29
N ARG A 89 -10.87 6.50 2.96
CA ARG A 89 -12.01 5.59 3.08
C ARG A 89 -12.45 5.39 4.53
N LEU A 90 -11.52 5.24 5.47
CA LEU A 90 -11.86 5.15 6.90
C LEU A 90 -12.51 6.42 7.42
N ILE A 91 -11.99 7.60 7.06
CA ILE A 91 -12.59 8.90 7.42
C ILE A 91 -13.98 9.04 6.80
N TRP A 92 -14.17 8.56 5.57
CA TRP A 92 -15.47 8.64 4.89
C TRP A 92 -16.54 7.76 5.56
N VAL A 93 -16.16 6.58 6.03
CA VAL A 93 -17.08 5.63 6.69
C VAL A 93 -17.31 5.99 8.17
N ASN A 94 -16.25 6.27 8.92
CA ASN A 94 -16.31 6.41 10.39
C ASN A 94 -16.36 7.88 10.85
N GLY A 95 -16.10 8.83 9.94
CA GLY A 95 -15.81 10.21 10.29
C GLY A 95 -14.41 10.39 10.93
N LEU A 96 -13.95 11.64 10.97
CA LEU A 96 -12.65 11.96 11.60
C LEU A 96 -12.65 11.72 13.11
N GLY A 97 -13.78 12.02 13.78
CA GLY A 97 -13.94 11.76 15.21
C GLY A 97 -13.95 10.28 15.54
N GLY A 98 -14.69 9.48 14.76
CA GLY A 98 -14.76 8.03 14.92
C GLY A 98 -13.43 7.33 14.64
N LEU A 99 -12.65 7.84 13.68
CA LEU A 99 -11.29 7.35 13.43
C LEU A 99 -10.38 7.56 14.65
N LEU A 100 -10.39 8.74 15.28
CA LEU A 100 -9.50 9.03 16.41
C LEU A 100 -9.93 8.32 17.70
N SER A 101 -11.23 8.11 17.91
CA SER A 101 -11.74 7.46 19.12
C SER A 101 -11.68 5.93 19.09
N ASN A 102 -11.81 5.32 17.91
CA ASN A 102 -11.92 3.85 17.76
C ASN A 102 -10.68 3.22 17.11
N LEU A 103 -9.55 3.95 17.02
CA LEU A 103 -8.30 3.35 16.55
C LEU A 103 -7.64 2.53 17.68
N PRO A 104 -7.12 1.33 17.41
CA PRO A 104 -7.25 0.55 16.18
C PRO A 104 -8.50 -0.32 16.10
N LEU A 105 -9.15 -0.63 17.23
CA LEU A 105 -10.25 -1.59 17.32
C LEU A 105 -11.62 -0.88 17.37
N GLY A 106 -12.57 -1.34 16.55
CA GLY A 106 -13.93 -0.78 16.47
C GLY A 106 -14.15 0.16 15.29
N LEU A 107 -13.27 0.14 14.29
CA LEU A 107 -13.50 0.81 13.01
C LEU A 107 -14.35 -0.06 12.09
N GLU A 108 -15.20 0.58 11.30
CA GLU A 108 -15.96 -0.06 10.23
C GLU A 108 -15.23 0.11 8.89
N GLY A 109 -15.03 -0.99 8.16
CA GLY A 109 -14.45 -0.97 6.82
C GLY A 109 -15.42 -0.51 5.72
N GLY A 110 -16.71 -0.36 6.07
CA GLY A 110 -17.82 -0.10 5.16
C GLY A 110 -18.07 -1.25 4.18
N GLY A 111 -18.96 -1.01 3.22
CA GLY A 111 -19.41 -2.05 2.29
C GLY A 111 -20.57 -2.87 2.84
N ASP A 112 -21.33 -3.50 1.96
CA ASP A 112 -22.48 -4.34 2.29
C ASP A 112 -22.19 -5.81 2.00
N PRO A 113 -22.11 -6.69 3.02
CA PRO A 113 -21.86 -8.12 2.83
C PRO A 113 -22.90 -8.84 1.96
N VAL A 114 -24.10 -8.26 1.78
CA VAL A 114 -25.17 -8.82 0.94
C VAL A 114 -24.97 -8.45 -0.53
N ALA A 115 -24.15 -7.44 -0.84
CA ALA A 115 -23.89 -7.03 -2.21
C ALA A 115 -23.16 -8.12 -3.00
N ALA A 116 -23.62 -8.39 -4.23
CA ALA A 116 -23.02 -9.40 -5.11
C ALA A 116 -21.53 -9.10 -5.42
N GLY A 117 -21.15 -7.82 -5.38
CA GLY A 117 -19.78 -7.36 -5.60
C GLY A 117 -18.84 -7.51 -4.41
N PHE A 118 -19.37 -7.72 -3.19
CA PHE A 118 -18.63 -7.53 -1.92
C PHE A 118 -17.29 -8.27 -1.88
N GLY A 119 -17.29 -9.57 -2.20
CA GLY A 119 -16.07 -10.39 -2.18
C GLY A 119 -15.04 -9.97 -3.23
N TYR A 120 -15.50 -9.59 -4.43
CA TYR A 120 -14.63 -9.06 -5.48
C TYR A 120 -14.07 -7.69 -5.09
N GLY A 121 -14.92 -6.82 -4.56
CA GLY A 121 -14.55 -5.48 -4.12
C GLY A 121 -13.47 -5.51 -3.05
N LYS A 122 -13.63 -6.36 -2.03
CA LYS A 122 -12.62 -6.59 -0.99
C LYS A 122 -11.29 -7.06 -1.57
N THR A 123 -11.33 -7.96 -2.55
CA THR A 123 -10.13 -8.45 -3.22
C THR A 123 -9.42 -7.32 -3.97
N PHE A 124 -10.14 -6.48 -4.71
CA PHE A 124 -9.56 -5.31 -5.39
C PHE A 124 -8.87 -4.34 -4.41
N LEU A 125 -9.50 -4.07 -3.25
CA LEU A 125 -8.93 -3.18 -2.22
C LEU A 125 -7.63 -3.74 -1.64
N ILE A 126 -7.59 -5.05 -1.36
CA ILE A 126 -6.41 -5.75 -0.87
C ILE A 126 -5.30 -5.74 -1.93
N THR A 127 -5.63 -6.10 -3.18
CA THR A 127 -4.66 -6.15 -4.28
C THR A 127 -4.09 -4.77 -4.59
N ALA A 128 -4.89 -3.72 -4.59
CA ALA A 128 -4.42 -2.34 -4.77
C ALA A 128 -3.40 -1.94 -3.68
N GLY A 129 -3.66 -2.32 -2.43
CA GLY A 129 -2.77 -2.01 -1.31
C GLY A 129 -1.45 -2.78 -1.41
N LEU A 130 -1.51 -4.07 -1.73
CA LEU A 130 -0.30 -4.87 -1.99
C LEU A 130 0.50 -4.34 -3.19
N MET A 131 -0.18 -3.90 -4.25
CA MET A 131 0.47 -3.31 -5.41
C MET A 131 1.21 -2.02 -5.06
N ASN A 132 0.65 -1.18 -4.18
CA ASN A 132 1.34 0.00 -3.69
C ASN A 132 2.58 -0.36 -2.86
N LEU A 133 2.52 -1.40 -2.03
CA LEU A 133 3.69 -1.91 -1.31
C LEU A 133 4.80 -2.38 -2.28
N LEU A 134 4.43 -3.07 -3.37
CA LEU A 134 5.39 -3.43 -4.42
C LEU A 134 5.98 -2.20 -5.11
N ALA A 135 5.17 -1.16 -5.35
CA ALA A 135 5.65 0.10 -5.92
C ALA A 135 6.65 0.81 -4.98
N VAL A 136 6.43 0.76 -3.66
CA VAL A 136 7.38 1.25 -2.65
C VAL A 136 8.70 0.49 -2.69
N LEU A 137 8.65 -0.84 -2.86
CA LEU A 137 9.86 -1.66 -3.03
C LEU A 137 10.60 -1.32 -4.33
N ASP A 138 9.89 -1.10 -5.44
CA ASP A 138 10.50 -0.65 -6.70
C ASP A 138 11.18 0.72 -6.53
N VAL A 139 10.58 1.65 -5.78
CA VAL A 139 11.22 2.95 -5.42
C VAL A 139 12.49 2.73 -4.60
N SER A 140 12.48 1.80 -3.63
CA SER A 140 13.66 1.44 -2.85
C SER A 140 14.79 0.95 -3.76
N ASP A 141 14.47 0.05 -4.71
CA ASP A 141 15.46 -0.52 -5.63
C ASP A 141 16.04 0.54 -6.58
N ILE A 142 15.20 1.43 -7.12
CA ILE A 142 15.66 2.54 -7.96
C ILE A 142 16.56 3.49 -7.16
N SER A 143 16.20 3.80 -5.91
CA SER A 143 16.99 4.71 -5.07
C SER A 143 18.38 4.16 -4.71
N ARG A 144 18.54 2.83 -4.69
CA ARG A 144 19.82 2.15 -4.45
C ARG A 144 20.67 1.99 -5.72
N GLY A 145 20.17 2.44 -6.88
CA GLY A 145 20.83 2.25 -8.16
C GLY A 145 20.78 0.80 -8.67
N ALA A 146 19.89 -0.04 -8.12
CA ALA A 146 19.72 -1.42 -8.58
C ALA A 146 18.95 -1.49 -9.91
N LYS A 147 18.24 -0.42 -10.29
CA LYS A 147 17.37 -0.38 -11.47
C LYS A 147 17.13 1.06 -11.95
N ASP A 148 17.08 1.25 -13.28
CA ASP A 148 16.67 2.51 -13.93
C ASP A 148 15.16 2.64 -14.06
#